data_AF-A0AA35Y1Z8-F1
#
_entry.id   AF-A0AA35Y1Z8-F1
#
_cell.length_a   1.000
_cell.length_b   1.000
_cell.length_c   1.000
_cell.angle_alpha   90.00
_cell.angle_beta   90.00
_cell.angle_gamma   90.00
#
_symmetry.space_group_name_H-M   'P 1'
#
loop_
_entity.id
_entity.type
_entity.pdbx_description
1 polymer ?
#
loop_
_entity_poly.entity_id
_entity_poly.type
_entity_poly.pdbx_seq_one_letter_code
_entity_poly.pdbx_strand_id
1 'polypeptide(L)'
;MSGHTVRECVYKFCKTICLVYGQQYLRKPTINDIHQLYTVHEGKHGFPGMLGSIDCMHWSWSLCPNAWSGQYMRGDHKEPTIILEAIASHDLWIWHAFFGPAGANNDINVLDQSSVFNDIYLGKSHDVHFQANRVAYKLGYYLTDSIYPPLSVFVKSFTCPNNQKMKKFKEAQELARKDVEQTFGVLKRRWQVLTVGARSYEVKRVNRREVHNHDIHHALRADLVEYIYRAHIQPPLEFHRGDLLDESDEDSDMFVESEDFDNESDARRMMKTIKTMTRTMRAMTNMMIPNSSRNNNNPLVLLMASPLVATGGAANKIVVIGGGVAGSYIAKSLQFHGNVTLIDPKEYFEIPWASLRGMVEPTFAERSLIQHKRYLTSSRLIVSNAIGISDSEILLSEGRPIPYNYLVIATGHDDQVPKTRSERLKQYQSENEKIKAAASILIVGGGPTGVELAGEIAVDFPEKKITLVHSGYRLLEFLGPKASKKTLDWLKSRHVEVKLDQTVNVEDCSNGTKLYTTSAGETIKADCHFLCTGKPLGSSWLKGTILKDRLDELGRLIVDENLRVRGRKNIFAIGDITNIKEMKQGYLAKKASISCC
;
A
#
# COMPACT_ATOMS: atom_id res chain seq x y z
N MET A 1 16.48 -0.15 -35.74
CA MET A 1 15.69 -1.16 -35.00
C MET A 1 14.42 -0.51 -34.50
N SER A 2 13.28 -1.21 -34.48
CA SER A 2 12.07 -0.68 -33.84
C SER A 2 12.17 -0.81 -32.32
N GLY A 3 11.47 0.06 -31.57
CA GLY A 3 11.49 0.03 -30.09
C GLY A 3 10.98 -1.29 -29.51
N HIS A 4 10.08 -1.97 -30.22
CA HIS A 4 9.57 -3.30 -29.88
C HIS A 4 10.70 -4.35 -29.83
N THR A 5 11.59 -4.38 -30.82
CA THR A 5 12.69 -5.35 -30.87
C THR A 5 13.68 -5.16 -29.72
N VAL A 6 14.02 -3.91 -29.37
CA VAL A 6 14.96 -3.62 -28.28
C VAL A 6 14.38 -4.02 -26.92
N ARG A 7 13.08 -3.74 -26.68
CA ARG A 7 12.38 -4.14 -25.47
C ARG A 7 12.38 -5.66 -25.29
N GLU A 8 12.01 -6.40 -26.34
CA GLU A 8 12.04 -7.87 -26.36
C GLU A 8 13.44 -8.44 -26.11
N CYS A 9 14.48 -7.86 -26.71
CA CYS A 9 15.87 -8.29 -26.49
C CYS A 9 16.30 -8.11 -25.03
N VAL A 10 15.98 -6.97 -24.40
CA VAL A 10 16.29 -6.79 -22.98
C VAL A 10 15.46 -7.71 -22.11
N TYR A 11 14.14 -7.81 -22.30
CA TYR A 11 13.30 -8.73 -21.53
C TYR A 11 13.84 -10.18 -21.53
N LYS A 12 14.29 -10.67 -22.69
CA LYS A 12 14.95 -11.98 -22.83
C LYS A 12 16.32 -12.05 -22.15
N PHE A 13 17.10 -10.98 -22.19
CA PHE A 13 18.36 -10.87 -21.45
C PHE A 13 18.13 -10.88 -19.94
N CYS A 14 17.22 -10.06 -19.40
CA CYS A 14 16.82 -10.05 -17.99
C CYS A 14 16.38 -11.45 -17.54
N LYS A 15 15.53 -12.10 -18.35
CA LYS A 15 15.09 -13.47 -18.11
C LYS A 15 16.25 -14.46 -18.06
N THR A 16 17.20 -14.36 -18.97
CA THR A 16 18.39 -15.22 -18.99
C THR A 16 19.29 -14.98 -17.77
N ILE A 17 19.54 -13.72 -17.41
CA ILE A 17 20.31 -13.37 -16.20
C ILE A 17 19.64 -13.94 -14.94
N CYS A 18 18.32 -13.82 -14.83
CA CYS A 18 17.57 -14.37 -13.70
C CYS A 18 17.62 -15.90 -13.66
N LEU A 19 17.42 -16.57 -14.81
CA LEU A 19 17.49 -18.03 -14.89
C LEU A 19 18.88 -18.61 -14.58
N VAL A 20 19.96 -17.92 -14.98
CA VAL A 20 21.34 -18.38 -14.78
C VAL A 20 21.87 -18.04 -13.39
N TYR A 21 21.60 -16.83 -12.89
CA TYR A 21 22.20 -16.31 -11.66
C TYR A 21 21.22 -16.22 -10.48
N GLY A 22 19.92 -16.39 -10.69
CA GLY A 22 18.90 -16.16 -9.66
C GLY A 22 19.00 -17.09 -8.47
N GLN A 23 19.27 -18.38 -8.71
CA GLN A 23 19.46 -19.38 -7.65
C GLN A 23 20.72 -19.18 -6.79
N GLN A 24 21.65 -18.32 -7.21
CA GLN A 24 22.91 -18.08 -6.48
C GLN A 24 23.00 -16.64 -5.93
N TYR A 25 22.67 -15.63 -6.75
CA TYR A 25 22.97 -14.23 -6.46
C TYR A 25 21.74 -13.30 -6.35
N LEU A 26 20.54 -13.71 -6.81
CA LEU A 26 19.33 -12.86 -6.78
C LEU A 26 18.21 -13.55 -5.97
N ARG A 27 18.57 -14.00 -4.77
CA ARG A 27 17.72 -14.64 -3.77
C ARG A 27 18.13 -14.20 -2.37
N LYS A 28 17.27 -14.46 -1.38
CA LYS A 28 17.61 -14.31 0.04
C LYS A 28 18.74 -15.28 0.46
N PRO A 29 19.56 -14.95 1.48
CA PRO A 29 20.59 -15.83 2.01
C PRO A 29 20.01 -17.11 2.65
N THR A 30 20.67 -18.24 2.43
CA THR A 30 20.48 -19.48 3.21
C THR A 30 21.31 -19.42 4.49
N ILE A 31 21.12 -20.37 5.42
CA ILE A 31 21.94 -20.54 6.63
C ILE A 31 23.45 -20.54 6.30
N ASN A 32 23.86 -21.27 5.25
CA ASN A 32 25.26 -21.34 4.83
C ASN A 32 25.79 -19.99 4.33
N ASP A 33 24.98 -19.25 3.57
CA ASP A 33 25.37 -17.92 3.10
C ASP A 33 25.44 -16.92 4.26
N ILE A 34 24.57 -17.03 5.28
CA ILE A 34 24.61 -16.19 6.48
C ILE A 34 25.90 -16.43 7.27
N HIS A 35 26.31 -17.68 7.48
CA HIS A 35 27.61 -17.99 8.11
C HIS A 35 28.79 -17.42 7.31
N GLN A 36 28.72 -17.47 5.97
CA GLN A 36 29.75 -16.87 5.10
C GLN A 36 29.75 -15.33 5.23
N LEU A 37 28.59 -14.68 5.19
CA LEU A 37 28.44 -13.23 5.38
C LEU A 37 29.02 -12.78 6.72
N TYR A 38 28.70 -13.47 7.82
CA TYR A 38 29.30 -13.19 9.14
C TYR A 38 30.82 -13.32 9.11
N THR A 39 31.34 -14.45 8.62
CA THR A 39 32.79 -14.72 8.58
C THR A 39 33.53 -13.68 7.74
N VAL A 40 32.98 -13.31 6.58
CA VAL A 40 33.57 -12.31 5.68
C VAL A 40 33.50 -10.91 6.28
N HIS A 41 32.35 -10.47 6.80
CA HIS A 41 32.24 -9.13 7.35
C HIS A 41 32.96 -8.95 8.70
N GLU A 42 33.05 -10.00 9.52
CA GLU A 42 33.89 -10.00 10.72
C GLU A 42 35.38 -9.89 10.34
N GLY A 43 35.87 -10.74 9.43
CA GLY A 43 37.26 -10.69 8.97
C GLY A 43 37.62 -9.41 8.20
N LYS A 44 36.65 -8.78 7.51
CA LYS A 44 36.88 -7.60 6.68
C LYS A 44 36.75 -6.27 7.43
N HIS A 45 35.78 -6.16 8.35
CA HIS A 45 35.43 -4.89 9.01
C HIS A 45 35.46 -4.96 10.54
N GLY A 46 35.58 -6.15 11.13
CA GLY A 46 35.47 -6.36 12.58
C GLY A 46 34.04 -6.35 13.12
N PHE A 47 33.04 -6.62 12.26
CA PHE A 47 31.61 -6.65 12.63
C PHE A 47 31.05 -8.08 12.62
N PRO A 48 31.13 -8.83 13.73
CA PRO A 48 30.49 -10.15 13.86
C PRO A 48 28.97 -10.03 13.75
N GLY A 49 28.32 -10.95 13.03
CA GLY A 49 26.86 -10.94 12.86
C GLY A 49 26.31 -9.98 11.78
N MET A 50 27.19 -9.27 11.06
CA MET A 50 26.79 -8.37 9.96
C MET A 50 26.35 -9.15 8.71
N LEU A 51 25.13 -8.88 8.25
CA LEU A 51 24.55 -9.44 7.01
C LEU A 51 24.78 -8.55 5.77
N GLY A 52 25.25 -7.33 5.98
CA GLY A 52 25.48 -6.31 4.95
C GLY A 52 25.12 -4.91 5.45
N SER A 53 25.13 -3.96 4.52
CA SER A 53 24.67 -2.58 4.75
C SER A 53 23.43 -2.27 3.90
N ILE A 54 22.46 -1.55 4.48
CA ILE A 54 21.24 -1.10 3.81
C ILE A 54 21.31 0.41 3.54
N ASP A 55 20.87 0.84 2.36
CA ASP A 55 20.82 2.25 1.97
C ASP A 55 19.85 2.46 0.78
N CYS A 56 19.45 3.70 0.53
CA CYS A 56 18.61 4.09 -0.61
C CYS A 56 19.38 4.89 -1.67
N MET A 57 19.41 4.40 -2.90
CA MET A 57 19.90 5.14 -4.06
C MET A 57 18.76 5.85 -4.78
N HIS A 58 18.87 7.18 -4.90
CA HIS A 58 18.09 7.96 -5.86
C HIS A 58 18.62 7.76 -7.30
N TRP A 59 17.73 7.33 -8.21
CA TRP A 59 18.01 7.13 -9.63
C TRP A 59 17.30 8.18 -10.49
N SER A 60 18.05 8.94 -11.31
CA SER A 60 17.50 9.99 -12.19
C SER A 60 16.42 9.47 -13.14
N TRP A 61 15.27 10.15 -13.12
CA TRP A 61 14.17 9.95 -14.04
C TRP A 61 14.06 11.14 -15.02
N SER A 62 15.05 11.25 -15.89
CA SER A 62 15.14 12.29 -16.95
C SER A 62 13.92 12.40 -17.88
N LEU A 63 13.08 11.37 -17.96
CA LEU A 63 11.83 11.33 -18.75
C LEU A 63 10.58 11.30 -17.87
N CYS A 64 10.70 11.68 -16.60
CA CYS A 64 9.55 11.86 -15.72
C CYS A 64 8.57 12.86 -16.38
N PRO A 65 7.31 12.46 -16.65
CA PRO A 65 6.31 13.39 -17.17
C PRO A 65 6.21 14.63 -16.29
N ASN A 66 6.00 15.81 -16.87
CA ASN A 66 5.91 17.08 -16.13
C ASN A 66 4.83 17.01 -15.02
N ALA A 67 3.76 16.25 -15.23
CA ALA A 67 2.70 15.99 -14.25
C ALA A 67 3.17 15.20 -13.00
N TRP A 68 4.25 14.44 -13.11
CA TRP A 68 4.82 13.57 -12.05
C TRP A 68 6.10 14.15 -11.44
N SER A 69 6.78 15.07 -12.14
CA SER A 69 8.06 15.67 -11.72
C SER A 69 8.04 16.14 -10.25
N GLY A 70 6.99 16.85 -9.83
CA GLY A 70 6.87 17.37 -8.46
C GLY A 70 6.67 16.33 -7.34
N GLN A 71 6.50 15.03 -7.66
CA GLN A 71 6.38 13.93 -6.69
C GLN A 71 7.64 13.06 -6.62
N TYR A 72 8.43 13.06 -7.69
CA TYR A 72 9.68 12.31 -7.76
C TYR A 72 10.89 13.23 -7.52
N MET A 73 10.71 14.55 -7.52
CA MET A 73 11.74 15.55 -7.21
C MET A 73 11.78 15.86 -5.70
N ARG A 74 12.92 15.53 -5.07
CA ARG A 74 13.29 15.95 -3.71
C ARG A 74 13.84 17.39 -3.75
N GLY A 75 13.77 18.15 -2.65
CA GLY A 75 14.13 19.59 -2.66
C GLY A 75 15.63 19.90 -2.88
N ASP A 76 16.46 18.89 -2.68
CA ASP A 76 17.91 18.82 -2.81
C ASP A 76 18.37 18.17 -4.13
N HIS A 77 17.46 17.51 -4.86
CA HIS A 77 17.73 16.94 -6.17
C HIS A 77 17.21 17.84 -7.29
N LYS A 78 18.06 18.11 -8.30
CA LYS A 78 17.75 18.99 -9.44
C LYS A 78 16.83 18.35 -10.48
N GLU A 79 16.48 17.08 -10.30
CA GLU A 79 15.71 16.28 -11.24
C GLU A 79 14.81 15.28 -10.49
N PRO A 80 13.72 14.81 -11.10
CA PRO A 80 12.92 13.71 -10.56
C PRO A 80 13.74 12.43 -10.43
N THR A 81 13.51 11.65 -9.37
CA THR A 81 14.24 10.40 -9.09
C THR A 81 13.30 9.28 -8.64
N ILE A 82 13.65 8.03 -8.92
CA ILE A 82 13.03 6.81 -8.36
C ILE A 82 14.02 6.18 -7.40
N ILE A 83 13.56 5.63 -6.27
CA ILE A 83 14.43 5.06 -5.25
C ILE A 83 14.64 3.56 -5.46
N LEU A 84 15.89 3.11 -5.27
CA LEU A 84 16.27 1.73 -5.01
C LEU A 84 16.79 1.61 -3.57
N GLU A 85 16.05 0.95 -2.70
CA GLU A 85 16.62 0.38 -1.48
C GLU A 85 17.32 -0.94 -1.84
N ALA A 86 18.49 -1.20 -1.28
CA ALA A 86 19.15 -2.49 -1.39
C ALA A 86 19.92 -2.83 -0.11
N ILE A 87 20.07 -4.13 0.16
CA ILE A 87 21.11 -4.62 1.07
C ILE A 87 22.21 -5.24 0.23
N ALA A 88 23.44 -4.80 0.46
CA ALA A 88 24.63 -5.34 -0.18
C ALA A 88 25.71 -5.70 0.84
N SER A 89 26.49 -6.71 0.47
CA SER A 89 27.70 -7.16 1.16
C SER A 89 28.96 -6.66 0.45
N HIS A 90 30.12 -6.87 1.06
CA HIS A 90 31.42 -6.34 0.61
C HIS A 90 31.82 -6.78 -0.81
N ASP A 91 31.43 -8.00 -1.22
CA ASP A 91 31.70 -8.56 -2.55
C ASP A 91 30.68 -8.11 -3.62
N LEU A 92 29.83 -7.13 -3.27
CA LEU A 92 28.76 -6.56 -4.10
C LEU A 92 27.56 -7.49 -4.32
N TRP A 93 27.41 -8.57 -3.54
CA TRP A 93 26.22 -9.41 -3.60
C TRP A 93 25.02 -8.69 -2.98
N ILE A 94 23.98 -8.49 -3.81
CA ILE A 94 22.69 -7.89 -3.46
C ILE A 94 21.67 -9.01 -3.27
N TRP A 95 21.34 -9.31 -2.02
CA TRP A 95 20.36 -10.36 -1.69
C TRP A 95 18.97 -9.81 -1.33
N HIS A 96 18.86 -8.51 -1.10
CA HIS A 96 17.58 -7.77 -1.00
C HIS A 96 17.61 -6.49 -1.84
N ALA A 97 16.52 -6.22 -2.55
CA ALA A 97 16.33 -5.00 -3.32
C ALA A 97 14.84 -4.63 -3.40
N PHE A 98 14.52 -3.36 -3.18
CA PHE A 98 13.17 -2.81 -3.29
C PHE A 98 13.19 -1.51 -4.11
N PHE A 99 12.55 -1.56 -5.28
CA PHE A 99 12.62 -0.50 -6.30
C PHE A 99 11.24 0.05 -6.66
N GLY A 100 11.19 1.34 -7.01
CA GLY A 100 9.96 2.00 -7.47
C GLY A 100 9.39 3.12 -6.57
N PRO A 101 9.72 3.24 -5.27
CA PRO A 101 9.28 4.39 -4.48
C PRO A 101 9.69 5.73 -5.09
N ALA A 102 8.83 6.74 -4.95
CA ALA A 102 9.08 8.06 -5.51
C ALA A 102 10.20 8.79 -4.76
N GLY A 103 11.03 9.54 -5.48
CA GLY A 103 12.19 10.26 -4.95
C GLY A 103 11.90 11.38 -3.95
N ALA A 104 10.64 11.73 -3.69
CA ALA A 104 10.29 12.59 -2.56
C ALA A 104 10.17 11.83 -1.22
N ASN A 105 10.18 10.49 -1.22
CA ASN A 105 10.26 9.68 -0.02
C ASN A 105 11.67 9.76 0.58
N ASN A 106 11.76 9.56 1.90
CA ASN A 106 13.01 9.26 2.59
C ASN A 106 13.10 7.75 2.87
N ASP A 107 14.25 7.35 3.36
CA ASP A 107 14.67 5.98 3.65
C ASP A 107 13.70 5.26 4.60
N ILE A 108 13.20 5.95 5.63
CA ILE A 108 12.19 5.42 6.56
C ILE A 108 10.90 5.06 5.81
N ASN A 109 10.36 5.99 5.01
CA ASN A 109 9.14 5.74 4.23
C ASN A 109 9.32 4.60 3.22
N VAL A 110 10.55 4.39 2.72
CA VAL A 110 10.89 3.30 1.79
C VAL A 110 10.93 1.97 2.54
N LEU A 111 11.59 1.93 3.70
CA LEU A 111 11.66 0.76 4.58
C LEU A 111 10.26 0.27 5.00
N ASP A 112 9.36 1.19 5.39
CA ASP A 112 7.98 0.86 5.79
C ASP A 112 7.15 0.20 4.67
N GLN A 113 7.57 0.37 3.41
CA GLN A 113 6.96 -0.26 2.23
C GLN A 113 7.71 -1.52 1.78
N SER A 114 8.91 -1.76 2.30
CA SER A 114 9.82 -2.82 1.88
C SER A 114 9.42 -4.18 2.46
N SER A 115 9.77 -5.24 1.74
CA SER A 115 9.56 -6.64 2.16
C SER A 115 10.72 -7.23 2.96
N VAL A 116 11.74 -6.42 3.26
CA VAL A 116 13.01 -6.81 3.90
C VAL A 116 12.83 -7.61 5.19
N PHE A 117 11.84 -7.28 6.01
CA PHE A 117 11.60 -7.92 7.31
C PHE A 117 10.45 -8.93 7.33
N ASN A 118 9.83 -9.24 6.18
CA ASN A 118 8.69 -10.14 6.14
C ASN A 118 8.98 -11.51 6.78
N ASP A 119 10.17 -12.06 6.60
CA ASP A 119 10.50 -13.38 7.17
C ASP A 119 10.70 -13.31 8.68
N ILE A 120 11.22 -12.18 9.21
CA ILE A 120 11.35 -11.95 10.65
C ILE A 120 9.95 -11.83 11.27
N TYR A 121 9.07 -11.02 10.67
CA TYR A 121 7.69 -10.85 11.13
C TYR A 121 6.84 -12.11 11.03
N LEU A 122 7.19 -13.05 10.14
CA LEU A 122 6.48 -14.32 9.95
C LEU A 122 7.14 -15.50 10.68
N GLY A 123 8.19 -15.28 11.48
CA GLY A 123 8.93 -16.36 12.16
C GLY A 123 9.66 -17.32 11.21
N LYS A 124 9.90 -16.91 9.96
CA LYS A 124 10.57 -17.69 8.90
C LYS A 124 12.05 -17.30 8.70
N SER A 125 12.56 -16.37 9.50
CA SER A 125 13.98 -16.02 9.48
C SER A 125 14.83 -17.17 10.04
N HIS A 126 16.08 -17.27 9.59
CA HIS A 126 16.98 -18.31 10.07
C HIS A 126 17.64 -17.87 11.40
N ASP A 127 17.49 -18.69 12.44
CA ASP A 127 18.12 -18.48 13.75
C ASP A 127 19.62 -18.80 13.70
N VAL A 128 20.39 -17.93 13.06
CA VAL A 128 21.85 -18.06 12.93
C VAL A 128 22.55 -17.22 13.98
N HIS A 129 23.00 -17.88 15.03
CA HIS A 129 23.66 -17.22 16.16
C HIS A 129 25.02 -16.62 15.80
N PHE A 130 25.35 -15.50 16.45
CA PHE A 130 26.72 -14.97 16.54
C PHE A 130 27.00 -14.48 17.96
N GLN A 131 28.27 -14.27 18.31
CA GLN A 131 28.67 -13.75 19.61
C GLN A 131 29.40 -12.41 19.45
N ALA A 132 29.02 -11.41 20.25
CA ALA A 132 29.72 -10.13 20.33
C ALA A 132 29.84 -9.69 21.79
N ASN A 133 31.02 -9.23 22.21
CA ASN A 133 31.32 -8.86 23.61
C ASN A 133 30.90 -9.94 24.64
N ARG A 134 31.06 -11.23 24.29
CA ARG A 134 30.63 -12.42 25.04
C ARG A 134 29.11 -12.66 25.13
N VAL A 135 28.28 -11.74 24.65
CA VAL A 135 26.82 -11.92 24.53
C VAL A 135 26.50 -12.69 23.24
N ALA A 136 25.65 -13.70 23.33
CA ALA A 136 25.13 -14.41 22.18
C ALA A 136 23.88 -13.72 21.64
N TYR A 137 23.82 -13.51 20.33
CA TYR A 137 22.70 -12.89 19.63
C TYR A 137 21.98 -13.93 18.77
N LYS A 138 20.66 -13.77 18.63
CA LYS A 138 19.80 -14.73 17.91
C LYS A 138 19.75 -14.49 16.40
N LEU A 139 19.77 -13.23 15.98
CA LEU A 139 19.63 -12.79 14.59
C LEU A 139 20.75 -11.82 14.23
N GLY A 140 21.27 -11.93 13.01
CA GLY A 140 22.21 -10.97 12.44
C GLY A 140 21.59 -9.60 12.18
N TYR A 141 22.45 -8.62 11.91
CA TYR A 141 22.05 -7.22 11.76
C TYR A 141 22.56 -6.58 10.46
N TYR A 142 21.96 -5.44 10.13
CA TYR A 142 22.34 -4.59 9.01
C TYR A 142 22.97 -3.29 9.52
N LEU A 143 24.00 -2.80 8.83
CA LEU A 143 24.51 -1.45 9.07
C LEU A 143 23.62 -0.42 8.38
N THR A 144 23.19 0.59 9.14
CA THR A 144 22.34 1.68 8.66
C THR A 144 22.98 3.04 8.97
N ASP A 145 22.47 4.11 8.37
CA ASP A 145 22.78 5.46 8.86
C ASP A 145 21.98 5.82 10.14
N SER A 146 22.02 7.09 10.55
CA SER A 146 21.32 7.59 11.73
C SER A 146 19.81 7.83 11.56
N ILE A 147 19.26 7.88 10.34
CA ILE A 147 17.82 8.17 10.13
C ILE A 147 16.92 6.93 10.17
N TYR A 148 17.45 5.72 9.98
CA TYR A 148 16.69 4.48 10.17
C TYR A 148 16.14 4.34 11.61
N PRO A 149 14.97 3.70 11.82
CA PRO A 149 14.42 3.48 13.16
C PRO A 149 15.33 2.61 14.05
N PRO A 150 15.26 2.71 15.39
CA PRO A 150 16.03 1.88 16.30
C PRO A 150 15.42 0.47 16.41
N LEU A 151 15.70 -0.40 15.43
CA LEU A 151 15.29 -1.80 15.43
C LEU A 151 16.42 -2.71 15.93
N SER A 152 16.08 -3.83 16.56
CA SER A 152 17.06 -4.81 17.08
C SER A 152 17.97 -5.41 16.00
N VAL A 153 17.53 -5.43 14.74
CA VAL A 153 18.30 -5.89 13.57
C VAL A 153 19.10 -4.76 12.88
N PHE A 154 19.18 -3.57 13.46
CA PHE A 154 19.90 -2.43 12.91
C PHE A 154 21.00 -1.91 13.83
N VAL A 155 22.21 -1.76 13.28
CA VAL A 155 23.33 -1.12 13.95
C VAL A 155 23.60 0.23 13.28
N LYS A 156 23.07 1.28 13.92
CA LYS A 156 23.12 2.67 13.47
C LYS A 156 24.49 3.32 13.75
N SER A 157 24.89 4.28 12.90
CA SER A 157 25.98 5.22 13.22
C SER A 157 25.57 6.16 14.37
N PHE A 158 26.53 6.54 15.24
CA PHE A 158 26.31 7.51 16.30
C PHE A 158 26.19 8.93 15.73
N THR A 159 25.04 9.60 15.92
CA THR A 159 24.84 10.99 15.47
C THR A 159 25.87 11.93 16.11
N CYS A 160 26.00 11.90 17.44
CA CYS A 160 26.86 12.79 18.24
C CYS A 160 27.88 11.98 19.09
N PRO A 161 29.01 11.52 18.52
CA PRO A 161 29.99 10.71 19.26
C PRO A 161 30.81 11.55 20.25
N ASN A 162 30.41 11.54 21.52
CA ASN A 162 30.99 12.37 22.57
C ASN A 162 32.36 11.89 23.12
N ASN A 163 32.72 10.62 22.89
CA ASN A 163 33.99 10.04 23.36
C ASN A 163 34.77 9.31 22.25
N GLN A 164 36.05 9.04 22.49
CA GLN A 164 36.95 8.48 21.48
C GLN A 164 36.56 7.06 21.03
N LYS A 165 35.91 6.25 21.88
CA LYS A 165 35.41 4.92 21.51
C LYS A 165 34.23 5.03 20.53
N MET A 166 33.28 5.93 20.79
CA MET A 166 32.17 6.20 19.86
C MET A 166 32.66 6.78 18.53
N LYS A 167 33.69 7.65 18.53
CA LYS A 167 34.30 8.17 17.30
C LYS A 167 34.92 7.04 16.44
N LYS A 168 35.76 6.19 17.04
CA LYS A 168 36.34 5.02 16.35
C LYS A 168 35.28 4.03 15.84
N PHE A 169 34.23 3.77 16.63
CA PHE A 169 33.12 2.91 16.18
C PHE A 169 32.36 3.53 15.00
N LYS A 170 32.06 4.83 15.07
CA LYS A 170 31.42 5.58 13.97
C LYS A 170 32.25 5.50 12.69
N GLU A 171 33.55 5.78 12.78
CA GLU A 171 34.47 5.71 11.64
C GLU A 171 34.50 4.29 11.02
N ALA A 172 34.60 3.24 11.84
CA ALA A 172 34.57 1.86 11.36
C ALA A 172 33.22 1.48 10.71
N GLN A 173 32.11 1.88 11.32
CA GLN A 173 30.75 1.61 10.83
C GLN A 173 30.49 2.33 9.50
N GLU A 174 30.86 3.60 9.39
CA GLU A 174 30.71 4.41 8.19
C GLU A 174 31.64 3.95 7.06
N LEU A 175 32.79 3.35 7.38
CA LEU A 175 33.65 2.68 6.40
C LEU A 175 33.03 1.38 5.89
N ALA A 176 32.40 0.57 6.75
CA ALA A 176 31.72 -0.66 6.34
C ALA A 176 30.41 -0.39 5.56
N ARG A 177 29.66 0.65 5.93
CA ARG A 177 28.45 1.08 5.19
C ARG A 177 28.75 1.54 3.75
N LYS A 178 30.01 1.81 3.39
CA LYS A 178 30.40 2.07 2.00
C LYS A 178 30.26 0.86 1.08
N ASP A 179 30.04 -0.36 1.58
CA ASP A 179 29.80 -1.53 0.74
C ASP A 179 28.56 -1.37 -0.16
N VAL A 180 27.44 -0.86 0.38
CA VAL A 180 26.24 -0.59 -0.41
C VAL A 180 26.38 0.64 -1.31
N GLU A 181 27.06 1.70 -0.85
CA GLU A 181 27.42 2.85 -1.70
C GLU A 181 28.32 2.45 -2.88
N GLN A 182 29.30 1.57 -2.63
CA GLN A 182 30.20 1.02 -3.65
C GLN A 182 29.43 0.14 -4.62
N THR A 183 28.50 -0.69 -4.11
CA THR A 183 27.58 -1.48 -4.92
C THR A 183 26.74 -0.59 -5.84
N PHE A 184 26.13 0.48 -5.32
CA PHE A 184 25.45 1.49 -6.14
C PHE A 184 26.39 2.16 -7.16
N GLY A 185 27.62 2.47 -6.77
CA GLY A 185 28.65 3.02 -7.66
C GLY A 185 29.09 2.05 -8.76
N VAL A 186 29.09 0.74 -8.51
CA VAL A 186 29.34 -0.30 -9.51
C VAL A 186 28.12 -0.51 -10.41
N LEU A 187 26.90 -0.50 -9.86
CA LEU A 187 25.67 -0.53 -10.65
C LEU A 187 25.60 0.66 -11.61
N LYS A 188 25.79 1.90 -11.12
CA LYS A 188 25.81 3.11 -11.95
C LYS A 188 26.87 3.06 -13.08
N ARG A 189 28.04 2.45 -12.82
CA ARG A 189 29.14 2.31 -13.82
C ARG A 189 28.91 1.17 -14.81
N ARG A 190 28.56 -0.04 -14.36
CA ARG A 190 28.34 -1.20 -15.24
C ARG A 190 27.10 -1.02 -16.11
N TRP A 191 26.03 -0.48 -15.54
CA TRP A 191 24.78 -0.18 -16.25
C TRP A 191 24.76 1.25 -16.82
N GLN A 192 25.90 1.94 -16.88
CA GLN A 192 26.00 3.28 -17.47
C GLN A 192 25.59 3.29 -18.95
N VAL A 193 25.69 2.14 -19.64
CA VAL A 193 25.18 1.94 -21.00
C VAL A 193 23.66 2.13 -21.10
N LEU A 194 22.90 1.87 -20.02
CA LEU A 194 21.47 2.17 -19.93
C LEU A 194 21.21 3.67 -19.80
N THR A 195 22.15 4.43 -19.20
CA THR A 195 22.05 5.90 -19.03
C THR A 195 22.57 6.72 -20.20
N VAL A 196 23.56 6.21 -20.95
CA VAL A 196 24.27 6.96 -22.02
C VAL A 196 23.89 6.48 -23.43
N GLY A 197 23.12 5.40 -23.54
CA GLY A 197 22.86 4.70 -24.80
C GLY A 197 24.06 3.85 -25.22
N ALA A 198 23.80 2.81 -26.02
CA ALA A 198 24.86 1.94 -26.53
C ALA A 198 25.78 2.70 -27.50
N ARG A 199 27.05 2.91 -27.13
CA ARG A 199 28.05 3.50 -28.02
C ARG A 199 28.63 2.45 -28.97
N SER A 200 28.07 2.43 -30.18
CA SER A 200 28.48 1.66 -31.37
C SER A 200 27.98 0.22 -31.49
N TYR A 201 27.73 -0.17 -32.74
CA TYR A 201 27.56 -1.55 -33.22
C TYR A 201 28.32 -1.80 -34.54
N GLU A 202 29.37 -1.02 -34.86
CA GLU A 202 30.28 -1.36 -35.98
C GLU A 202 31.72 -0.82 -35.79
N VAL A 203 32.68 -1.52 -36.38
CA VAL A 203 34.06 -1.66 -35.85
C VAL A 203 34.98 -0.43 -36.02
N LYS A 204 34.64 0.56 -36.88
CA LYS A 204 35.61 1.60 -37.33
C LYS A 204 35.18 3.07 -37.17
N ARG A 205 34.49 3.44 -36.07
CA ARG A 205 33.90 4.78 -35.76
C ARG A 205 32.59 4.98 -36.52
N VAL A 206 31.41 5.09 -35.88
CA VAL A 206 30.96 6.24 -35.04
C VAL A 206 31.20 7.61 -35.73
N ASN A 207 31.19 7.66 -37.06
CA ASN A 207 31.37 8.89 -37.81
C ASN A 207 30.04 9.37 -38.43
N ARG A 208 29.58 10.54 -37.94
CA ARG A 208 28.54 11.44 -38.48
C ARG A 208 27.05 11.12 -38.16
N ARG A 209 26.61 11.77 -37.08
CA ARG A 209 25.30 12.43 -36.84
C ARG A 209 24.01 11.57 -36.79
N GLU A 210 23.44 11.57 -35.59
CA GLU A 210 22.00 11.61 -35.28
C GLU A 210 21.06 10.48 -35.76
N VAL A 211 20.71 9.58 -34.82
CA VAL A 211 19.31 9.22 -34.56
C VAL A 211 19.11 9.12 -33.04
N HIS A 212 18.25 9.98 -32.47
CA HIS A 212 17.84 9.90 -31.06
C HIS A 212 16.73 8.86 -30.87
N ASN A 213 16.78 8.06 -29.80
CA ASN A 213 15.56 7.47 -29.22
C ASN A 213 15.74 7.11 -27.73
N HIS A 214 15.49 8.10 -26.86
CA HIS A 214 15.69 8.01 -25.40
C HIS A 214 14.63 7.15 -24.70
N ASP A 215 13.42 7.09 -25.27
CA ASP A 215 12.25 6.41 -24.70
C ASP A 215 12.43 4.90 -24.60
N ILE A 216 13.06 4.31 -25.63
CA ILE A 216 13.37 2.88 -25.66
C ILE A 216 14.22 2.52 -24.44
N HIS A 217 15.32 3.25 -24.20
CA HIS A 217 16.29 2.95 -23.14
C HIS A 217 15.76 3.10 -21.72
N HIS A 218 14.68 3.86 -21.48
CA HIS A 218 14.02 3.93 -20.17
C HIS A 218 13.09 2.75 -19.91
N ALA A 219 12.35 2.27 -20.93
CA ALA A 219 11.51 1.07 -20.80
C ALA A 219 12.33 -0.18 -20.40
N LEU A 220 13.55 -0.31 -20.94
CA LEU A 220 14.51 -1.38 -20.59
C LEU A 220 14.87 -1.40 -19.09
N ARG A 221 14.82 -0.25 -18.40
CA ARG A 221 15.21 -0.12 -16.98
C ARG A 221 14.12 -0.64 -16.05
N ALA A 222 12.87 -0.26 -16.32
CA ALA A 222 11.71 -0.74 -15.56
C ALA A 222 11.57 -2.26 -15.71
N ASP A 223 11.61 -2.77 -16.95
CA ASP A 223 11.49 -4.20 -17.22
C ASP A 223 12.65 -5.01 -16.61
N LEU A 224 13.90 -4.51 -16.60
CA LEU A 224 15.05 -5.21 -15.98
C LEU A 224 14.88 -5.40 -14.48
N VAL A 225 14.50 -4.34 -13.75
CA VAL A 225 14.40 -4.40 -12.29
C VAL A 225 13.11 -5.10 -11.86
N GLU A 226 11.98 -4.88 -12.55
CA GLU A 226 10.73 -5.61 -12.29
C GLU A 226 10.88 -7.12 -12.57
N TYR A 227 11.64 -7.50 -13.61
CA TYR A 227 11.88 -8.92 -13.90
C TYR A 227 12.79 -9.59 -12.86
N ILE A 228 13.88 -8.95 -12.45
CA ILE A 228 14.76 -9.43 -11.38
C ILE A 228 13.97 -9.63 -10.08
N TYR A 229 13.08 -8.69 -9.73
CA TYR A 229 12.24 -8.77 -8.55
C TYR A 229 11.21 -9.91 -8.62
N ARG A 230 10.39 -9.96 -9.69
CA ARG A 230 9.29 -10.93 -9.82
C ARG A 230 9.74 -12.39 -10.01
N ALA A 231 10.94 -12.63 -10.52
CA ALA A 231 11.33 -13.97 -10.94
C ALA A 231 11.98 -14.82 -9.82
N HIS A 232 12.74 -14.23 -8.89
CA HIS A 232 13.58 -15.00 -7.95
C HIS A 232 13.67 -14.48 -6.50
N ILE A 233 13.39 -13.20 -6.21
CA ILE A 233 13.50 -12.66 -4.84
C ILE A 233 12.24 -12.93 -4.00
N GLN A 234 11.07 -13.08 -4.64
CA GLN A 234 9.85 -13.59 -4.01
C GLN A 234 9.13 -14.60 -4.93
N PRO A 235 9.42 -15.92 -4.85
CA PRO A 235 8.45 -16.92 -5.28
C PRO A 235 7.19 -16.83 -4.38
N PRO A 236 5.99 -17.17 -4.89
CA PRO A 236 4.80 -17.27 -4.06
C PRO A 236 5.02 -18.30 -2.94
N LEU A 237 4.74 -17.90 -1.70
CA LEU A 237 4.98 -18.71 -0.50
C LEU A 237 4.00 -19.88 -0.41
N GLU A 238 4.50 -21.10 -0.58
CA GLU A 238 3.83 -22.30 -0.05
C GLU A 238 4.14 -22.43 1.45
N PHE A 239 3.12 -22.78 2.25
CA PHE A 239 3.26 -23.00 3.70
C PHE A 239 3.20 -24.50 4.01
N HIS A 240 4.04 -24.94 4.95
CA HIS A 240 3.82 -26.18 5.71
C HIS A 240 3.61 -25.81 7.18
N ARG A 241 2.66 -26.49 7.83
CA ARG A 241 2.29 -26.24 9.23
C ARG A 241 3.08 -27.14 10.15
N GLY A 242 3.75 -26.53 11.12
CA GLY A 242 4.36 -27.18 12.28
C GLY A 242 4.75 -26.11 13.28
N ASP A 243 4.25 -26.26 14.50
CA ASP A 243 4.79 -25.69 15.74
C ASP A 243 4.76 -24.15 15.89
N LEU A 244 3.61 -23.69 16.35
CA LEU A 244 3.42 -22.42 17.07
C LEU A 244 3.39 -22.67 18.58
N LEU A 245 3.61 -21.58 19.33
CA LEU A 245 3.40 -21.35 20.77
C LEU A 245 4.59 -21.65 21.70
N ASP A 246 5.12 -20.58 22.31
CA ASP A 246 4.70 -20.28 23.69
C ASP A 246 4.67 -18.76 23.94
N GLU A 247 3.79 -18.29 24.81
CA GLU A 247 3.71 -16.88 25.25
C GLU A 247 4.15 -16.79 26.73
N SER A 248 5.05 -15.87 27.07
CA SER A 248 5.23 -15.40 28.46
C SER A 248 5.95 -14.06 28.55
N ASP A 249 5.19 -13.05 28.98
CA ASP A 249 5.44 -12.10 30.07
C ASP A 249 6.73 -11.24 30.19
N GLU A 250 6.43 -9.93 30.36
CA GLU A 250 7.00 -8.96 31.32
C GLU A 250 8.39 -8.29 31.09
N ASP A 251 8.51 -7.12 31.76
CA ASP A 251 9.61 -6.15 31.85
C ASP A 251 10.02 -5.39 30.55
N SER A 252 10.03 -4.06 30.47
CA SER A 252 10.38 -3.08 31.53
C SER A 252 9.94 -1.64 31.19
N ASP A 253 9.47 -0.89 32.18
CA ASP A 253 9.35 0.58 32.14
C ASP A 253 10.72 1.27 32.09
N MET A 254 10.83 2.38 31.35
CA MET A 254 11.87 3.39 31.62
C MET A 254 11.42 4.81 31.21
N PHE A 255 10.89 5.54 32.19
CA PHE A 255 10.64 7.00 32.18
C PHE A 255 11.96 7.76 32.46
N VAL A 256 12.20 9.02 32.09
CA VAL A 256 11.58 10.03 31.18
C VAL A 256 12.70 11.08 30.92
N GLU A 257 12.69 11.90 29.86
CA GLU A 257 12.62 13.39 29.94
C GLU A 257 12.60 14.08 28.56
N SER A 258 12.08 15.31 28.57
CA SER A 258 11.80 16.19 27.43
C SER A 258 12.98 17.09 27.06
N GLU A 259 13.09 17.48 25.79
CA GLU A 259 13.73 18.75 25.39
C GLU A 259 13.07 19.35 24.14
N ASP A 260 12.96 20.68 24.11
CA ASP A 260 12.22 21.46 23.11
C ASP A 260 13.02 21.69 21.82
N PHE A 261 12.32 21.74 20.67
CA PHE A 261 12.90 22.12 19.37
C PHE A 261 11.94 23.00 18.54
N ASP A 262 12.52 23.92 17.76
CA ASP A 262 11.89 25.18 17.32
C ASP A 262 10.73 25.12 16.31
N ASN A 263 9.77 26.05 16.51
CA ASN A 263 8.43 26.01 15.92
C ASN A 263 8.30 26.33 14.41
N GLU A 264 9.22 27.09 13.80
CA GLU A 264 8.93 27.71 12.49
C GLU A 264 9.36 26.89 11.26
N SER A 265 10.40 26.05 11.38
CA SER A 265 10.87 25.21 10.27
C SER A 265 9.96 23.98 10.07
N ASP A 266 9.51 23.37 11.17
CA ASP A 266 8.66 22.19 11.16
C ASP A 266 7.21 22.52 10.77
N ALA A 267 6.72 23.72 11.07
CA ALA A 267 5.46 24.22 10.52
C ALA A 267 5.48 24.18 8.97
N ARG A 268 6.55 24.66 8.34
CA ARG A 268 6.73 24.64 6.87
C ARG A 268 6.93 23.22 6.34
N ARG A 269 7.76 22.41 7.01
CA ARG A 269 8.04 21.01 6.66
C ARG A 269 6.76 20.16 6.68
N MET A 270 5.97 20.29 7.74
CA MET A 270 4.71 19.56 7.91
C MET A 270 3.58 20.12 7.04
N MET A 271 3.58 21.42 6.67
CA MET A 271 2.68 21.96 5.62
C MET A 271 2.97 21.33 4.25
N LYS A 272 4.24 21.07 3.96
CA LYS A 272 4.68 20.29 2.80
C LYS A 272 4.16 18.86 2.90
N THR A 273 4.32 18.18 4.05
CA THR A 273 3.81 16.81 4.27
C THR A 273 2.30 16.68 4.03
N ILE A 274 1.46 17.59 4.50
CA ILE A 274 0.00 17.51 4.26
C ILE A 274 -0.34 17.74 2.77
N LYS A 275 0.24 18.78 2.14
CA LYS A 275 0.08 18.99 0.68
C LYS A 275 0.63 17.81 -0.14
N THR A 276 1.65 17.13 0.37
CA THR A 276 2.21 15.91 -0.21
C THR A 276 1.26 14.74 0.00
N MET A 277 0.69 14.48 1.18
CA MET A 277 -0.29 13.39 1.40
C MET A 277 -1.49 13.52 0.46
N THR A 278 -2.11 14.69 0.36
CA THR A 278 -3.22 14.95 -0.59
C THR A 278 -2.77 14.73 -2.05
N ARG A 279 -1.54 15.12 -2.42
CA ARG A 279 -0.97 14.81 -3.76
C ARG A 279 -0.61 13.33 -3.95
N THR A 280 -0.17 12.63 -2.92
CA THR A 280 0.24 11.22 -2.96
C THR A 280 -0.99 10.33 -3.15
N MET A 281 -2.11 10.62 -2.47
CA MET A 281 -3.39 9.96 -2.76
C MET A 281 -3.90 10.27 -4.18
N ARG A 282 -3.69 11.52 -4.66
CA ARG A 282 -3.95 11.96 -6.05
C ARG A 282 -3.09 11.21 -7.10
N ALA A 283 -1.96 10.59 -6.72
CA ALA A 283 -1.10 9.84 -7.65
C ALA A 283 -1.15 8.31 -7.48
N MET A 284 -1.25 7.78 -6.27
CA MET A 284 -1.46 6.33 -6.04
C MET A 284 -2.70 5.83 -6.81
N THR A 285 -3.74 6.65 -6.91
CA THR A 285 -4.95 6.35 -7.70
C THR A 285 -4.69 6.41 -9.22
N ASN A 286 -3.80 7.27 -9.70
CA ASN A 286 -3.42 7.31 -11.12
C ASN A 286 -2.51 6.14 -11.54
N MET A 287 -1.84 5.47 -10.59
CA MET A 287 -0.94 4.33 -10.85
C MET A 287 -1.66 2.97 -10.93
N MET A 288 -2.91 2.85 -10.47
CA MET A 288 -3.62 1.56 -10.41
C MET A 288 -4.47 1.22 -11.66
N ILE A 289 -4.54 2.09 -12.68
CA ILE A 289 -5.42 1.91 -13.85
C ILE A 289 -4.66 2.09 -15.18
N PRO A 290 -4.73 1.14 -16.13
CA PRO A 290 -4.16 1.30 -17.46
C PRO A 290 -4.98 2.28 -18.32
N ASN A 291 -4.30 3.23 -18.98
CA ASN A 291 -4.89 4.11 -19.99
C ASN A 291 -5.42 3.31 -21.18
N SER A 292 -6.75 3.29 -21.35
CA SER A 292 -7.42 2.67 -22.50
C SER A 292 -8.03 3.74 -23.42
N SER A 293 -7.20 4.37 -24.26
CA SER A 293 -7.68 5.26 -25.33
C SER A 293 -6.68 5.40 -26.49
N ARG A 294 -6.51 4.33 -27.30
CA ARG A 294 -6.40 4.40 -28.78
C ARG A 294 -6.30 3.01 -29.42
N ASN A 295 -7.06 2.87 -30.50
CA ASN A 295 -7.05 1.83 -31.55
C ASN A 295 -7.30 0.36 -31.18
N ASN A 296 -8.47 -0.11 -31.63
CA ASN A 296 -8.67 -1.48 -32.11
C ASN A 296 -7.62 -1.88 -33.16
N ASN A 297 -7.50 -3.20 -33.37
CA ASN A 297 -6.68 -3.89 -34.37
C ASN A 297 -5.18 -4.04 -34.00
N ASN A 298 -4.87 -5.08 -33.21
CA ASN A 298 -3.58 -5.77 -33.31
C ASN A 298 -3.69 -7.23 -32.83
N PRO A 299 -3.35 -8.25 -33.64
CA PRO A 299 -3.56 -9.67 -33.29
C PRO A 299 -2.38 -10.24 -32.48
N LEU A 300 -2.33 -9.95 -31.17
CA LEU A 300 -1.39 -10.58 -30.23
C LEU A 300 -2.10 -11.07 -28.95
N VAL A 301 -3.29 -11.65 -29.11
CA VAL A 301 -3.97 -12.44 -28.07
C VAL A 301 -3.67 -13.92 -28.28
N LEU A 302 -2.38 -14.30 -28.26
CA LEU A 302 -1.95 -15.70 -28.18
C LEU A 302 -0.47 -15.81 -27.78
N LEU A 303 -0.19 -16.04 -26.48
CA LEU A 303 0.80 -16.98 -25.93
C LEU A 303 1.00 -16.70 -24.43
N MET A 304 0.39 -17.54 -23.60
CA MET A 304 1.00 -18.17 -22.39
C MET A 304 -0.06 -19.14 -21.82
N ALA A 305 -0.53 -20.04 -22.69
CA ALA A 305 -1.22 -21.25 -22.26
C ALA A 305 -0.14 -22.32 -22.09
N SER A 306 0.09 -22.76 -20.85
CA SER A 306 0.72 -24.04 -20.56
C SER A 306 -0.10 -24.65 -19.44
N PRO A 307 -0.96 -25.64 -19.74
CA PRO A 307 -1.81 -26.23 -18.73
C PRO A 307 -0.94 -27.08 -17.80
N LEU A 308 -0.82 -26.67 -16.54
CA LEU A 308 -0.61 -27.65 -15.48
C LEU A 308 -1.89 -28.49 -15.42
N VAL A 309 -1.77 -29.73 -15.92
CA VAL A 309 -2.85 -30.72 -15.88
C VAL A 309 -3.14 -31.01 -14.40
N ALA A 310 -4.24 -30.47 -13.90
CA ALA A 310 -4.73 -30.79 -12.57
C ALA A 310 -5.08 -32.29 -12.51
N THR A 311 -4.34 -33.04 -11.69
CA THR A 311 -4.57 -34.46 -11.49
C THR A 311 -5.85 -34.70 -10.69
N GLY A 312 -6.96 -34.96 -11.38
CA GLY A 312 -8.06 -35.82 -10.91
C GLY A 312 -8.88 -35.43 -9.66
N GLY A 313 -8.55 -34.34 -8.97
CA GLY A 313 -9.31 -33.84 -7.82
C GLY A 313 -10.45 -32.91 -8.24
N ALA A 314 -11.61 -33.01 -7.57
CA ALA A 314 -12.70 -32.07 -7.78
C ALA A 314 -12.25 -30.64 -7.40
N ALA A 315 -12.24 -29.71 -8.36
CA ALA A 315 -11.73 -28.36 -8.14
C ALA A 315 -12.52 -27.64 -7.04
N ASN A 316 -11.82 -27.21 -5.99
CA ASN A 316 -12.39 -26.52 -4.83
C ASN A 316 -13.23 -25.32 -5.28
N LYS A 317 -14.52 -25.30 -4.91
CA LYS A 317 -15.44 -24.18 -5.13
C LYS A 317 -15.24 -23.14 -4.05
N ILE A 318 -14.80 -21.95 -4.43
CA ILE A 318 -14.51 -20.85 -3.51
C ILE A 318 -15.49 -19.72 -3.82
N VAL A 319 -16.29 -19.31 -2.84
CA VAL A 319 -17.23 -18.20 -2.98
C VAL A 319 -16.75 -17.02 -2.14
N VAL A 320 -16.68 -15.84 -2.75
CA VAL A 320 -16.33 -14.57 -2.08
C VAL A 320 -17.56 -13.67 -2.15
N ILE A 321 -18.03 -13.15 -1.00
CA ILE A 321 -19.17 -12.22 -0.93
C ILE A 321 -18.66 -10.82 -0.58
N GLY A 322 -18.99 -9.86 -1.43
CA GLY A 322 -18.50 -8.49 -1.37
C GLY A 322 -17.18 -8.33 -2.13
N GLY A 323 -17.18 -7.53 -3.19
CA GLY A 323 -16.04 -7.13 -3.99
C GLY A 323 -15.45 -5.78 -3.57
N GLY A 324 -15.53 -5.43 -2.28
CA GLY A 324 -14.73 -4.36 -1.69
C GLY A 324 -13.22 -4.64 -1.77
N VAL A 325 -12.39 -3.84 -1.08
CA VAL A 325 -10.91 -3.95 -1.15
C VAL A 325 -10.43 -5.38 -0.85
N ALA A 326 -10.89 -5.98 0.25
CA ALA A 326 -10.47 -7.32 0.66
C ALA A 326 -10.95 -8.42 -0.29
N GLY A 327 -12.25 -8.38 -0.66
CA GLY A 327 -12.87 -9.40 -1.50
C GLY A 327 -12.43 -9.36 -2.97
N SER A 328 -12.27 -8.16 -3.54
CA SER A 328 -11.64 -7.98 -4.86
C SER A 328 -10.23 -8.57 -4.90
N TYR A 329 -9.44 -8.33 -3.85
CA TYR A 329 -8.06 -8.81 -3.77
C TYR A 329 -7.99 -10.34 -3.63
N ILE A 330 -8.79 -10.94 -2.73
CA ILE A 330 -8.75 -12.38 -2.51
C ILE A 330 -9.31 -13.16 -3.71
N ALA A 331 -10.40 -12.68 -4.33
CA ALA A 331 -10.94 -13.28 -5.55
C ALA A 331 -9.92 -13.24 -6.69
N LYS A 332 -9.23 -12.10 -6.87
CA LYS A 332 -8.15 -11.95 -7.87
C LYS A 332 -6.96 -12.87 -7.58
N SER A 333 -6.62 -13.08 -6.32
CA SER A 333 -5.48 -13.91 -5.92
C SER A 333 -5.76 -15.40 -6.12
N LEU A 334 -6.95 -15.86 -5.73
CA LEU A 334 -7.35 -17.27 -5.79
C LEU A 334 -7.82 -17.74 -7.18
N GLN A 335 -8.01 -16.86 -8.16
CA GLN A 335 -8.64 -17.18 -9.46
C GLN A 335 -7.91 -18.26 -10.29
N PHE A 336 -6.65 -18.56 -9.97
CA PHE A 336 -5.86 -19.61 -10.62
C PHE A 336 -5.65 -20.86 -9.73
N HIS A 337 -6.16 -20.84 -8.49
CA HIS A 337 -5.98 -21.89 -7.48
C HIS A 337 -7.27 -22.65 -7.15
N GLY A 338 -8.42 -22.24 -7.70
CA GLY A 338 -9.70 -22.91 -7.51
C GLY A 338 -10.81 -22.33 -8.38
N ASN A 339 -12.01 -22.91 -8.29
CA ASN A 339 -13.19 -22.39 -8.98
C ASN A 339 -13.79 -21.23 -8.17
N VAL A 340 -13.27 -20.03 -8.41
CA VAL A 340 -13.64 -18.81 -7.68
C VAL A 340 -14.90 -18.17 -8.26
N THR A 341 -15.89 -17.90 -7.42
CA THR A 341 -17.05 -17.06 -7.73
C THR A 341 -17.08 -15.84 -6.80
N LEU A 342 -17.00 -14.63 -7.36
CA LEU A 342 -17.27 -13.38 -6.65
C LEU A 342 -18.76 -13.02 -6.78
N ILE A 343 -19.41 -12.78 -5.64
CA ILE A 343 -20.76 -12.23 -5.53
C ILE A 343 -20.63 -10.81 -4.97
N ASP A 344 -21.03 -9.80 -5.73
CA ASP A 344 -21.09 -8.40 -5.30
C ASP A 344 -22.41 -7.78 -5.80
N PRO A 345 -23.15 -6.99 -5.01
CA PRO A 345 -24.28 -6.20 -5.51
C PRO A 345 -23.94 -5.26 -6.68
N LYS A 346 -22.65 -4.92 -6.86
CA LYS A 346 -22.10 -3.99 -7.84
C LYS A 346 -21.34 -4.73 -8.95
N GLU A 347 -21.33 -4.16 -10.15
CA GLU A 347 -20.50 -4.69 -11.27
C GLU A 347 -19.02 -4.22 -11.23
N TYR A 348 -18.67 -3.36 -10.27
CA TYR A 348 -17.40 -2.66 -10.19
C TYR A 348 -16.81 -2.62 -8.77
N PHE A 349 -15.49 -2.77 -8.72
CA PHE A 349 -14.67 -2.39 -7.59
C PHE A 349 -14.50 -0.86 -7.56
N GLU A 350 -14.57 -0.29 -6.37
CA GLU A 350 -14.40 1.14 -6.12
C GLU A 350 -13.25 1.35 -5.13
N ILE A 351 -12.31 2.23 -5.49
CA ILE A 351 -11.20 2.63 -4.61
C ILE A 351 -11.76 3.61 -3.55
N PRO A 352 -11.93 3.23 -2.27
CA PRO A 352 -12.75 4.03 -1.35
C PRO A 352 -12.14 5.40 -1.00
N TRP A 353 -10.82 5.48 -0.87
CA TRP A 353 -10.08 6.72 -0.62
C TRP A 353 -9.99 7.65 -1.85
N ALA A 354 -10.51 7.24 -3.01
CA ALA A 354 -10.65 8.10 -4.17
C ALA A 354 -12.04 8.75 -4.26
N SER A 355 -12.99 8.35 -3.42
CA SER A 355 -14.40 8.76 -3.53
C SER A 355 -14.62 10.24 -3.25
N LEU A 356 -14.02 10.77 -2.19
CA LEU A 356 -14.20 12.16 -1.77
C LEU A 356 -13.64 13.14 -2.82
N ARG A 357 -12.52 12.75 -3.45
CA ARG A 357 -12.02 13.45 -4.64
C ARG A 357 -13.00 13.36 -5.82
N GLY A 358 -13.63 12.21 -6.05
CA GLY A 358 -14.67 12.05 -7.08
C GLY A 358 -15.87 12.99 -6.92
N MET A 359 -16.23 13.37 -5.69
CA MET A 359 -17.29 14.35 -5.41
C MET A 359 -16.89 15.78 -5.82
N VAL A 360 -15.61 16.11 -5.77
CA VAL A 360 -15.07 17.46 -6.06
C VAL A 360 -14.57 17.57 -7.51
N GLU A 361 -14.08 16.46 -8.08
CA GLU A 361 -13.57 16.30 -9.44
C GLU A 361 -14.16 15.03 -10.10
N PRO A 362 -15.39 15.05 -10.65
CA PRO A 362 -16.06 13.86 -11.20
C PRO A 362 -15.30 13.13 -12.31
N THR A 363 -14.49 13.85 -13.09
CA THR A 363 -13.59 13.28 -14.10
C THR A 363 -12.51 12.36 -13.51
N PHE A 364 -12.20 12.50 -12.22
CA PHE A 364 -11.32 11.60 -11.47
C PHE A 364 -12.02 10.27 -11.11
N ALA A 365 -13.34 10.31 -10.86
CA ALA A 365 -14.10 9.13 -10.47
C ALA A 365 -14.10 8.03 -11.54
N GLU A 366 -14.00 8.37 -12.82
CA GLU A 366 -13.87 7.36 -13.89
C GLU A 366 -12.72 6.39 -13.67
N ARG A 367 -11.64 6.84 -13.03
CA ARG A 367 -10.45 6.05 -12.74
C ARG A 367 -10.66 5.18 -11.50
N SER A 368 -11.30 5.70 -10.45
CA SER A 368 -11.52 4.96 -9.20
C SER A 368 -12.49 3.78 -9.32
N LEU A 369 -13.30 3.72 -10.38
CA LEU A 369 -14.30 2.67 -10.61
C LEU A 369 -13.84 1.65 -11.66
N ILE A 370 -13.39 0.48 -11.20
CA ILE A 370 -12.81 -0.59 -12.01
C ILE A 370 -13.80 -1.77 -12.10
N GLN A 371 -14.34 -2.04 -13.30
CA GLN A 371 -15.21 -3.22 -13.50
C GLN A 371 -14.52 -4.52 -13.07
N HIS A 372 -15.20 -5.37 -12.29
CA HIS A 372 -14.65 -6.63 -11.80
C HIS A 372 -14.12 -7.53 -12.94
N LYS A 373 -14.86 -7.57 -14.06
CA LYS A 373 -14.51 -8.31 -15.29
C LYS A 373 -13.15 -7.92 -15.91
N ARG A 374 -12.58 -6.76 -15.58
CA ARG A 374 -11.27 -6.33 -16.12
C ARG A 374 -10.06 -7.00 -15.44
N TYR A 375 -10.23 -7.55 -14.24
CA TYR A 375 -9.11 -8.14 -13.48
C TYR A 375 -9.40 -9.56 -12.95
N LEU A 376 -10.66 -9.99 -12.97
CA LEU A 376 -11.08 -11.38 -12.79
C LEU A 376 -11.19 -12.04 -14.16
N THR A 377 -10.07 -12.56 -14.67
CA THR A 377 -10.00 -13.24 -15.98
C THR A 377 -10.38 -14.72 -15.88
N SER A 378 -10.32 -15.31 -14.68
CA SER A 378 -10.56 -16.74 -14.44
C SER A 378 -11.51 -17.01 -13.28
N SER A 379 -12.23 -15.99 -12.79
CA SER A 379 -13.31 -16.14 -11.81
C SER A 379 -14.67 -15.87 -12.43
N ARG A 380 -15.71 -16.51 -11.89
CA ARG A 380 -17.10 -16.17 -12.17
C ARG A 380 -17.50 -14.92 -11.38
N LEU A 381 -18.11 -13.94 -12.04
CA LEU A 381 -18.77 -12.81 -11.37
C LEU A 381 -20.29 -13.05 -11.35
N ILE A 382 -20.92 -12.79 -10.22
CA ILE A 382 -22.38 -12.73 -10.06
C ILE A 382 -22.72 -11.36 -9.45
N VAL A 383 -23.48 -10.54 -10.18
CA VAL A 383 -23.91 -9.22 -9.71
C VAL A 383 -25.27 -9.36 -9.03
N SER A 384 -25.28 -9.68 -7.73
CA SER A 384 -26.51 -9.94 -6.96
C SER A 384 -26.28 -9.81 -5.46
N ASN A 385 -27.35 -9.69 -4.68
CA ASN A 385 -27.26 -9.68 -3.21
C ASN A 385 -27.22 -11.12 -2.68
N ALA A 386 -26.30 -11.41 -1.76
CA ALA A 386 -26.42 -12.58 -0.89
C ALA A 386 -27.46 -12.29 0.20
N ILE A 387 -28.41 -13.21 0.41
CA ILE A 387 -29.49 -13.07 1.40
C ILE A 387 -29.54 -14.24 2.40
N GLY A 388 -28.83 -15.34 2.13
CA GLY A 388 -28.80 -16.51 3.00
C GLY A 388 -27.50 -17.31 2.86
N ILE A 389 -27.16 -18.04 3.93
CA ILE A 389 -26.02 -18.96 4.00
C ILE A 389 -26.53 -20.26 4.62
N SER A 390 -26.32 -21.39 3.94
CA SER A 390 -26.38 -22.75 4.52
C SER A 390 -24.94 -23.30 4.63
N ASP A 391 -24.73 -24.49 5.21
CA ASP A 391 -23.38 -25.02 5.43
C ASP A 391 -22.59 -25.30 4.13
N SER A 392 -23.27 -25.34 2.98
CA SER A 392 -22.69 -25.63 1.66
C SER A 392 -23.13 -24.71 0.52
N GLU A 393 -24.11 -23.81 0.72
CA GLU A 393 -24.66 -22.96 -0.35
C GLU A 393 -24.94 -21.52 0.10
N ILE A 394 -24.80 -20.58 -0.84
CA ILE A 394 -25.23 -19.18 -0.71
C ILE A 394 -26.54 -18.97 -1.43
N LEU A 395 -27.55 -18.43 -0.74
CA LEU A 395 -28.80 -18.02 -1.36
C LEU A 395 -28.70 -16.56 -1.84
N LEU A 396 -29.01 -16.36 -3.12
CA LEU A 396 -29.05 -15.04 -3.76
C LEU A 396 -30.48 -14.47 -3.77
N SER A 397 -30.60 -13.14 -3.86
CA SER A 397 -31.89 -12.46 -4.02
C SER A 397 -32.68 -12.88 -5.27
N GLU A 398 -31.98 -13.41 -6.28
CA GLU A 398 -32.58 -13.93 -7.52
C GLU A 398 -32.90 -15.44 -7.46
N GLY A 399 -32.88 -16.04 -6.27
CA GLY A 399 -33.43 -17.37 -6.00
C GLY A 399 -32.58 -18.58 -6.43
N ARG A 400 -31.43 -18.38 -7.08
CA ARG A 400 -30.50 -19.48 -7.39
C ARG A 400 -29.47 -19.67 -6.26
N PRO A 401 -29.40 -20.85 -5.62
CA PRO A 401 -28.33 -21.17 -4.68
C PRO A 401 -26.99 -21.37 -5.41
N ILE A 402 -25.89 -20.97 -4.76
CA ILE A 402 -24.52 -21.12 -5.26
C ILE A 402 -23.73 -22.03 -4.30
N PRO A 403 -23.36 -23.25 -4.71
CA PRO A 403 -22.65 -24.19 -3.84
C PRO A 403 -21.18 -23.81 -3.67
N TYR A 404 -20.65 -23.98 -2.46
CA TYR A 404 -19.27 -23.68 -2.09
C TYR A 404 -18.63 -24.82 -1.29
N ASN A 405 -17.31 -24.95 -1.39
CA ASN A 405 -16.50 -25.71 -0.43
C ASN A 405 -15.92 -24.76 0.62
N TYR A 406 -15.46 -23.58 0.19
CA TYR A 406 -14.97 -22.49 1.03
C TYR A 406 -15.72 -21.19 0.75
N LEU A 407 -16.02 -20.44 1.81
CA LEU A 407 -16.71 -19.16 1.78
C LEU A 407 -15.88 -18.07 2.43
N VAL A 408 -15.78 -16.91 1.78
CA VAL A 408 -15.14 -15.70 2.32
C VAL A 408 -16.14 -14.56 2.34
N ILE A 409 -16.39 -13.99 3.52
CA ILE A 409 -17.31 -12.86 3.72
C ILE A 409 -16.49 -11.58 3.85
N ALA A 410 -16.63 -10.68 2.88
CA ALA A 410 -15.87 -9.44 2.73
C ALA A 410 -16.78 -8.24 2.39
N THR A 411 -18.03 -8.26 2.88
CA THR A 411 -19.05 -7.23 2.59
C THR A 411 -18.78 -5.87 3.23
N GLY A 412 -17.93 -5.79 4.26
CA GLY A 412 -17.50 -4.53 4.86
C GLY A 412 -18.65 -3.73 5.49
N HIS A 413 -18.94 -2.56 4.92
CA HIS A 413 -20.00 -1.64 5.35
C HIS A 413 -21.19 -1.68 4.38
N ASP A 414 -22.39 -1.34 4.86
CA ASP A 414 -23.60 -1.23 4.04
C ASP A 414 -23.62 0.09 3.26
N ASP A 415 -22.83 0.11 2.18
CA ASP A 415 -22.74 1.22 1.25
C ASP A 415 -23.91 1.22 0.25
N GLN A 416 -24.87 2.12 0.48
CA GLN A 416 -26.01 2.40 -0.41
C GLN A 416 -25.57 3.17 -1.68
N VAL A 417 -24.67 2.57 -2.46
CA VAL A 417 -24.15 3.11 -3.73
C VAL A 417 -24.75 2.39 -4.94
N PRO A 418 -24.89 3.05 -6.10
CA PRO A 418 -25.46 2.44 -7.30
C PRO A 418 -24.74 1.17 -7.76
N LYS A 419 -25.51 0.22 -8.30
CA LYS A 419 -25.02 -1.09 -8.72
C LYS A 419 -24.18 -1.04 -10.00
N THR A 420 -24.50 -0.13 -10.92
CA THR A 420 -23.75 0.03 -12.17
C THR A 420 -22.67 1.12 -12.06
N ARG A 421 -21.58 0.96 -12.82
CA ARG A 421 -20.51 1.98 -12.89
C ARG A 421 -21.04 3.29 -13.48
N SER A 422 -22.00 3.21 -14.42
CA SER A 422 -22.60 4.37 -15.08
C SER A 422 -23.40 5.23 -14.10
N GLU A 423 -24.24 4.61 -13.27
CA GLU A 423 -25.01 5.32 -12.24
C GLU A 423 -24.11 5.91 -11.15
N ARG A 424 -23.06 5.20 -10.73
CA ARG A 424 -22.10 5.73 -9.75
C ARG A 424 -21.37 6.98 -10.26
N LEU A 425 -21.01 7.02 -11.54
CA LEU A 425 -20.44 8.24 -12.16
C LEU A 425 -21.45 9.39 -12.22
N LYS A 426 -22.71 9.11 -12.54
CA LYS A 426 -23.80 10.12 -12.48
C LYS A 426 -24.01 10.64 -11.05
N GLN A 427 -23.87 9.79 -10.04
CA GLN A 427 -23.96 10.21 -8.64
C GLN A 427 -22.84 11.18 -8.28
N TYR A 428 -21.58 10.88 -8.62
CA TYR A 428 -20.46 11.80 -8.40
C TYR A 428 -20.66 13.16 -9.12
N GLN A 429 -21.21 13.14 -10.34
CA GLN A 429 -21.57 14.36 -11.07
C GLN A 429 -22.65 15.17 -10.32
N SER A 430 -23.70 14.51 -9.81
CA SER A 430 -24.77 15.15 -9.04
C SER A 430 -24.28 15.70 -7.68
N GLU A 431 -23.42 14.96 -6.99
CA GLU A 431 -22.76 15.41 -5.76
C GLU A 431 -21.89 16.66 -6.00
N ASN A 432 -21.18 16.70 -7.14
CA ASN A 432 -20.39 17.86 -7.55
C ASN A 432 -21.25 19.08 -7.90
N GLU A 433 -22.37 18.88 -8.58
CA GLU A 433 -23.35 19.93 -8.88
C GLU A 433 -23.97 20.47 -7.58
N LYS A 434 -24.26 19.61 -6.61
CA LYS A 434 -24.72 19.99 -5.25
C LYS A 434 -23.69 20.84 -4.51
N ILE A 435 -22.39 20.55 -4.64
CA ILE A 435 -21.30 21.36 -4.06
C ILE A 435 -21.17 22.71 -4.79
N LYS A 436 -21.21 22.71 -6.12
CA LYS A 436 -21.09 23.93 -6.94
C LYS A 436 -22.24 24.92 -6.69
N ALA A 437 -23.48 24.41 -6.60
CA ALA A 437 -24.68 25.22 -6.39
C ALA A 437 -24.85 25.75 -4.96
N ALA A 438 -24.23 25.11 -3.96
CA ALA A 438 -24.22 25.60 -2.59
C ALA A 438 -23.32 26.84 -2.43
N ALA A 439 -23.73 27.80 -1.60
CA ALA A 439 -22.83 28.83 -1.06
C ALA A 439 -22.31 28.44 0.33
N SER A 440 -23.11 27.67 1.06
CA SER A 440 -22.84 27.20 2.42
C SER A 440 -23.01 25.68 2.54
N ILE A 441 -22.03 25.01 3.14
CA ILE A 441 -21.92 23.54 3.19
C ILE A 441 -21.67 23.07 4.62
N LEU A 442 -22.49 22.15 5.11
CA LEU A 442 -22.33 21.48 6.40
C LEU A 442 -21.71 20.09 6.22
N ILE A 443 -20.67 19.77 6.97
CA ILE A 443 -20.04 18.44 7.02
C ILE A 443 -20.18 17.91 8.45
N VAL A 444 -20.81 16.75 8.60
CA VAL A 444 -21.08 16.14 9.92
C VAL A 444 -20.15 14.94 10.12
N GLY A 445 -19.16 15.09 11.01
CA GLY A 445 -18.16 14.07 11.36
C GLY A 445 -16.72 14.52 11.10
N GLY A 446 -15.91 14.68 12.16
CA GLY A 446 -14.49 15.05 12.11
C GLY A 446 -13.51 13.87 12.00
N GLY A 447 -13.99 12.71 11.54
CA GLY A 447 -13.15 11.57 11.17
C GLY A 447 -12.44 11.78 9.82
N PRO A 448 -11.69 10.77 9.31
CA PRO A 448 -10.91 10.88 8.08
C PRO A 448 -11.75 11.42 6.90
N THR A 449 -12.94 10.86 6.71
CA THR A 449 -13.85 11.19 5.62
C THR A 449 -14.28 12.65 5.61
N GLY A 450 -14.74 13.19 6.75
CA GLY A 450 -15.24 14.57 6.79
C GLY A 450 -14.11 15.60 6.75
N VAL A 451 -12.96 15.29 7.34
CA VAL A 451 -11.76 16.14 7.24
C VAL A 451 -11.23 16.20 5.80
N GLU A 452 -11.16 15.06 5.11
CA GLU A 452 -10.71 15.00 3.72
C GLU A 452 -11.70 15.71 2.77
N LEU A 453 -13.01 15.48 2.94
CA LEU A 453 -14.03 16.16 2.14
C LEU A 453 -14.01 17.67 2.37
N ALA A 454 -13.89 18.12 3.63
CA ALA A 454 -13.73 19.54 3.94
C ALA A 454 -12.46 20.12 3.30
N GLY A 455 -11.37 19.35 3.28
CA GLY A 455 -10.11 19.76 2.67
C GLY A 455 -10.15 19.87 1.16
N GLU A 456 -10.74 18.90 0.45
CA GLU A 456 -10.88 18.95 -1.01
C GLU A 456 -11.81 20.11 -1.43
N ILE A 457 -12.96 20.29 -0.75
CA ILE A 457 -13.87 21.42 -1.03
C ILE A 457 -13.18 22.76 -0.73
N ALA A 458 -12.51 22.92 0.41
CA ALA A 458 -11.82 24.17 0.78
C ALA A 458 -10.59 24.50 -0.07
N VAL A 459 -10.14 23.58 -0.93
CA VAL A 459 -9.02 23.77 -1.87
C VAL A 459 -9.54 24.10 -3.27
N ASP A 460 -10.51 23.34 -3.77
CA ASP A 460 -11.00 23.48 -5.14
C ASP A 460 -12.19 24.47 -5.26
N PHE A 461 -12.86 24.82 -4.15
CA PHE A 461 -13.91 25.85 -4.05
C PHE A 461 -13.67 26.80 -2.85
N PRO A 462 -12.62 27.65 -2.89
CA PRO A 462 -12.20 28.48 -1.76
C PRO A 462 -13.20 29.58 -1.36
N GLU A 463 -14.23 29.84 -2.17
CA GLU A 463 -15.27 30.83 -1.91
C GLU A 463 -16.45 30.31 -1.05
N LYS A 464 -16.52 29.00 -0.79
CA LYS A 464 -17.64 28.37 -0.06
C LYS A 464 -17.50 28.58 1.45
N LYS A 465 -18.62 28.90 2.12
CA LYS A 465 -18.67 28.77 3.59
C LYS A 465 -18.80 27.30 3.96
N ILE A 466 -17.78 26.73 4.59
CA ILE A 466 -17.78 25.34 5.07
C ILE A 466 -17.88 25.34 6.59
N THR A 467 -18.81 24.56 7.14
CA THR A 467 -18.92 24.29 8.59
C THR A 467 -18.77 22.80 8.81
N LEU A 468 -17.77 22.38 9.59
CA LEU A 468 -17.57 21.00 10.00
C LEU A 468 -17.95 20.85 11.47
N VAL A 469 -18.87 19.93 11.77
CA VAL A 469 -19.31 19.62 13.14
C VAL A 469 -18.86 18.21 13.52
N HIS A 470 -18.28 18.05 14.70
CA HIS A 470 -17.82 16.77 15.22
C HIS A 470 -18.17 16.60 16.70
N SER A 471 -18.66 15.41 17.04
CA SER A 471 -18.99 14.98 18.40
C SER A 471 -17.78 14.84 19.33
N GLY A 472 -16.58 14.67 18.76
CA GLY A 472 -15.35 14.51 19.51
C GLY A 472 -14.69 15.84 19.88
N TYR A 473 -13.84 15.80 20.90
CA TYR A 473 -13.09 16.95 21.43
C TYR A 473 -11.89 17.32 20.54
N ARG A 474 -11.53 16.47 19.56
CA ARG A 474 -10.53 16.74 18.52
C ARG A 474 -10.94 16.14 17.19
N LEU A 475 -10.48 16.73 16.09
CA LEU A 475 -10.51 16.07 14.78
C LEU A 475 -9.52 14.89 14.76
N LEU A 476 -9.88 13.81 14.06
CA LEU A 476 -9.03 12.63 13.87
C LEU A 476 -8.47 12.11 15.21
N GLU A 477 -9.32 11.78 16.18
CA GLU A 477 -8.88 11.47 17.56
C GLU A 477 -7.88 10.31 17.67
N PHE A 478 -7.91 9.37 16.71
CA PHE A 478 -6.96 8.27 16.53
C PHE A 478 -5.54 8.71 16.20
N LEU A 479 -5.33 9.97 15.81
CA LEU A 479 -4.01 10.57 15.63
C LEU A 479 -3.54 11.26 16.91
N GLY A 480 -2.22 11.32 17.08
CA GLY A 480 -1.59 12.05 18.17
C GLY A 480 -2.01 13.53 18.20
N PRO A 481 -2.16 14.16 19.38
CA PRO A 481 -2.75 15.50 19.52
C PRO A 481 -2.11 16.59 18.64
N LYS A 482 -0.78 16.54 18.43
CA LYS A 482 -0.05 17.45 17.53
C LYS A 482 -0.58 17.41 16.09
N ALA A 483 -0.89 16.22 15.57
CA ALA A 483 -1.43 16.05 14.22
C ALA A 483 -2.89 16.54 14.13
N SER A 484 -3.75 16.17 15.09
CA SER A 484 -5.14 16.66 15.17
C SER A 484 -5.22 18.19 15.22
N LYS A 485 -4.43 18.82 16.11
CA LYS A 485 -4.36 20.28 16.22
C LYS A 485 -3.95 20.90 14.89
N LYS A 486 -2.93 20.35 14.24
CA LYS A 486 -2.39 20.92 13.01
C LYS A 486 -3.32 20.74 11.80
N THR A 487 -4.17 19.71 11.80
CA THR A 487 -5.31 19.56 10.87
C THR A 487 -6.39 20.62 11.13
N LEU A 488 -6.75 20.84 12.40
CA LEU A 488 -7.71 21.89 12.81
C LEU A 488 -7.22 23.30 12.40
N ASP A 489 -5.96 23.61 12.69
CA ASP A 489 -5.33 24.89 12.33
C ASP A 489 -5.29 25.10 10.81
N TRP A 490 -5.01 24.04 10.04
CA TRP A 490 -5.04 24.09 8.57
C TRP A 490 -6.45 24.35 8.02
N LEU A 491 -7.47 23.65 8.53
CA LEU A 491 -8.87 23.88 8.15
C LEU A 491 -9.32 25.31 8.49
N LYS A 492 -9.00 25.80 9.68
CA LYS A 492 -9.26 27.20 10.09
C LYS A 492 -8.53 28.20 9.18
N SER A 493 -7.31 27.92 8.75
CA SER A 493 -6.57 28.76 7.78
C SER A 493 -7.20 28.79 6.38
N ARG A 494 -8.17 27.92 6.11
CA ARG A 494 -9.02 27.91 4.90
C ARG A 494 -10.44 28.39 5.16
N HIS A 495 -10.67 29.12 6.26
CA HIS A 495 -11.97 29.64 6.68
C HIS A 495 -13.05 28.56 6.90
N VAL A 496 -12.64 27.31 7.13
CA VAL A 496 -13.56 26.25 7.59
C VAL A 496 -13.90 26.50 9.05
N GLU A 497 -15.18 26.73 9.33
CA GLU A 497 -15.71 26.83 10.70
C GLU A 497 -15.76 25.41 11.29
N VAL A 498 -15.06 25.15 12.39
CA VAL A 498 -15.04 23.82 13.02
C VAL A 498 -15.65 23.89 14.42
N LYS A 499 -16.72 23.10 14.65
CA LYS A 499 -17.35 22.90 15.95
C LYS A 499 -17.02 21.50 16.45
N LEU A 500 -16.42 21.43 17.64
CA LEU A 500 -16.06 20.21 18.36
C LEU A 500 -17.06 20.00 19.50
N ASP A 501 -17.09 18.81 20.08
CA ASP A 501 -18.00 18.44 21.19
C ASP A 501 -19.50 18.67 20.86
N GLN A 502 -19.87 18.62 19.58
CA GLN A 502 -21.23 18.89 19.09
C GLN A 502 -21.70 17.84 18.08
N THR A 503 -22.96 17.42 18.18
CA THR A 503 -23.65 16.61 17.16
C THR A 503 -24.67 17.45 16.39
N VAL A 504 -25.09 16.99 15.22
CA VAL A 504 -26.23 17.51 14.46
C VAL A 504 -27.12 16.34 14.09
N ASN A 505 -28.41 16.41 14.41
CA ASN A 505 -29.38 15.53 13.76
C ASN A 505 -29.76 16.15 12.41
N VAL A 506 -29.70 15.33 11.35
CA VAL A 506 -29.92 15.78 9.97
C VAL A 506 -31.28 15.29 9.43
N GLU A 507 -31.93 14.35 10.13
CA GLU A 507 -33.23 13.80 9.78
C GLU A 507 -34.37 14.81 10.03
N ASP A 508 -34.20 15.68 11.04
CA ASP A 508 -35.12 16.77 11.38
C ASP A 508 -35.22 17.86 10.28
N CYS A 509 -34.26 17.89 9.34
CA CYS A 509 -34.19 18.89 8.25
C CYS A 509 -34.95 18.46 6.98
N SER A 510 -35.72 17.37 7.04
CA SER A 510 -36.53 16.83 5.94
C SER A 510 -37.58 17.81 5.38
N ASN A 511 -37.90 18.89 6.11
CA ASN A 511 -38.81 19.97 5.69
C ASN A 511 -38.19 21.01 4.73
N GLY A 512 -36.97 20.79 4.20
CA GLY A 512 -36.32 21.69 3.25
C GLY A 512 -35.83 23.02 3.84
N THR A 513 -36.07 23.24 5.14
CA THR A 513 -35.42 24.28 5.92
C THR A 513 -33.91 24.00 5.96
N LYS A 514 -33.14 24.83 5.26
CA LYS A 514 -31.66 24.85 5.20
C LYS A 514 -30.98 25.22 6.53
N LEU A 515 -31.57 24.81 7.65
CA LEU A 515 -31.24 25.15 9.03
C LEU A 515 -31.07 23.85 9.81
N TYR A 516 -29.94 23.71 10.48
CA TYR A 516 -29.54 22.53 11.24
C TYR A 516 -29.21 22.96 12.66
N THR A 517 -29.75 22.27 13.66
CA THR A 517 -29.49 22.60 15.07
C THR A 517 -28.45 21.66 15.64
N THR A 518 -27.45 22.20 16.34
CA THR A 518 -26.44 21.39 17.03
C THR A 518 -26.91 20.98 18.43
N SER A 519 -26.28 19.98 19.03
CA SER A 519 -26.52 19.60 20.44
C SER A 519 -26.23 20.70 21.46
N ALA A 520 -25.51 21.76 21.07
CA ALA A 520 -25.29 22.96 21.89
C ALA A 520 -26.40 24.02 21.72
N GLY A 521 -27.43 23.74 20.91
CA GLY A 521 -28.51 24.69 20.58
C GLY A 521 -28.14 25.74 19.53
N GLU A 522 -27.00 25.60 18.85
CA GLU A 522 -26.60 26.52 17.78
C GLU A 522 -27.33 26.20 16.47
N THR A 523 -27.83 27.21 15.76
CA THR A 523 -28.45 27.05 14.43
C THR A 523 -27.45 27.35 13.31
N ILE A 524 -27.10 26.33 12.54
CA ILE A 524 -26.25 26.42 11.35
C ILE A 524 -27.14 26.53 10.11
N LYS A 525 -26.94 27.55 9.28
CA LYS A 525 -27.55 27.64 7.94
C LYS A 525 -26.60 27.07 6.89
N ALA A 526 -27.03 26.06 6.14
CA ALA A 526 -26.26 25.47 5.04
C ALA A 526 -27.15 25.04 3.86
N ASP A 527 -26.74 25.36 2.63
CA ASP A 527 -27.46 25.02 1.40
C ASP A 527 -27.46 23.52 1.09
N CYS A 528 -26.39 22.82 1.50
CA CYS A 528 -26.33 21.38 1.48
C CYS A 528 -25.55 20.84 2.69
N HIS A 529 -25.74 19.55 2.97
CA HIS A 529 -24.96 18.82 3.96
C HIS A 529 -24.36 17.54 3.37
N PHE A 530 -23.34 17.02 4.06
CA PHE A 530 -22.73 15.71 3.87
C PHE A 530 -22.55 15.00 5.22
N LEU A 531 -23.07 13.77 5.30
CA LEU A 531 -22.86 12.87 6.44
C LEU A 531 -21.53 12.13 6.26
N CYS A 532 -20.60 12.34 7.20
CA CYS A 532 -19.27 11.72 7.27
C CYS A 532 -19.07 11.01 8.62
N THR A 533 -20.18 10.54 9.21
CA THR A 533 -20.24 9.67 10.38
C THR A 533 -19.97 8.21 10.01
N GLY A 534 -19.77 7.35 11.01
CA GLY A 534 -19.58 5.91 10.79
C GLY A 534 -20.78 5.29 10.06
N LYS A 535 -20.49 4.39 9.12
CA LYS A 535 -21.52 3.71 8.32
C LYS A 535 -21.98 2.41 9.02
N PRO A 536 -23.22 1.94 8.79
CA PRO A 536 -23.65 0.61 9.23
C PRO A 536 -22.76 -0.50 8.64
N LEU A 537 -22.60 -1.61 9.37
CA LEU A 537 -21.88 -2.78 8.86
C LEU A 537 -22.71 -3.56 7.84
N GLY A 538 -22.06 -4.08 6.80
CA GLY A 538 -22.62 -4.94 5.77
C GLY A 538 -22.89 -6.38 6.25
N SER A 539 -23.19 -6.55 7.53
CA SER A 539 -23.43 -7.81 8.25
C SER A 539 -24.89 -8.01 8.66
N SER A 540 -25.75 -7.01 8.49
CA SER A 540 -27.16 -7.02 8.91
C SER A 540 -27.92 -8.28 8.46
N TRP A 541 -27.75 -8.67 7.19
CA TRP A 541 -28.33 -9.86 6.57
C TRP A 541 -27.90 -11.19 7.22
N LEU A 542 -26.73 -11.25 7.85
CA LEU A 542 -26.21 -12.46 8.50
C LEU A 542 -27.08 -12.89 9.70
N LYS A 543 -27.85 -11.98 10.30
CA LYS A 543 -28.81 -12.28 11.37
C LYS A 543 -29.91 -13.28 10.94
N GLY A 544 -30.19 -13.37 9.63
CA GLY A 544 -31.12 -14.36 9.07
C GLY A 544 -30.48 -15.70 8.69
N THR A 545 -29.22 -15.94 9.04
CA THR A 545 -28.42 -17.08 8.52
C THR A 545 -27.88 -17.98 9.63
N ILE A 546 -27.21 -19.07 9.24
CA ILE A 546 -26.46 -19.97 10.14
C ILE A 546 -25.28 -19.29 10.90
N LEU A 547 -25.02 -18.01 10.65
CA LEU A 547 -23.99 -17.19 11.30
C LEU A 547 -24.56 -16.14 12.26
N LYS A 548 -25.87 -16.11 12.51
CA LYS A 548 -26.52 -15.13 13.41
C LYS A 548 -25.86 -15.09 14.81
N ASP A 549 -25.49 -16.25 15.35
CA ASP A 549 -24.86 -16.43 16.68
C ASP A 549 -23.32 -16.34 16.62
N ARG A 550 -22.79 -15.71 15.56
CA ARG A 550 -21.35 -15.48 15.30
C ARG A 550 -21.01 -14.00 15.08
N LEU A 551 -21.96 -13.12 15.41
CA LEU A 551 -21.77 -11.68 15.45
C LEU A 551 -21.48 -11.24 16.90
N ASP A 552 -20.64 -10.23 17.08
CA ASP A 552 -20.49 -9.55 18.36
C ASP A 552 -21.61 -8.50 18.59
N GLU A 553 -21.59 -7.84 19.75
CA GLU A 553 -22.57 -6.82 20.14
C GLU A 553 -22.64 -5.63 19.17
N LEU A 554 -21.56 -5.35 18.43
CA LEU A 554 -21.51 -4.30 17.41
C LEU A 554 -21.88 -4.83 16.01
N GLY A 555 -22.24 -6.11 15.88
CA GLY A 555 -22.63 -6.74 14.61
C GLY A 555 -21.46 -7.19 13.73
N ARG A 556 -20.24 -7.33 14.26
CA ARG A 556 -19.06 -7.79 13.53
C ARG A 556 -18.92 -9.31 13.63
N LEU A 557 -18.49 -9.98 12.55
CA LEU A 557 -18.19 -11.41 12.57
C LEU A 557 -17.01 -11.71 13.50
N ILE A 558 -17.24 -12.64 14.42
CA ILE A 558 -16.23 -13.14 15.36
C ILE A 558 -15.35 -14.14 14.62
N VAL A 559 -14.07 -13.79 14.44
CA VAL A 559 -13.07 -14.65 13.79
C VAL A 559 -11.99 -15.15 14.76
N ASP A 560 -11.29 -16.21 14.36
CA ASP A 560 -10.04 -16.63 14.98
C ASP A 560 -8.80 -15.99 14.31
N GLU A 561 -7.61 -16.31 14.82
CA GLU A 561 -6.30 -15.87 14.30
C GLU A 561 -6.07 -16.23 12.81
N ASN A 562 -6.76 -17.26 12.29
CA ASN A 562 -6.70 -17.72 10.91
C ASN A 562 -7.85 -17.12 10.06
N LEU A 563 -8.52 -16.08 10.57
CA LEU A 563 -9.62 -15.38 9.92
C LEU A 563 -10.88 -16.25 9.65
N ARG A 564 -10.96 -17.43 10.29
CA ARG A 564 -12.13 -18.32 10.21
C ARG A 564 -13.21 -17.80 11.14
N VAL A 565 -14.46 -17.80 10.69
CA VAL A 565 -15.62 -17.47 11.54
C VAL A 565 -15.70 -18.51 12.67
N ARG A 566 -15.79 -18.06 13.92
CA ARG A 566 -15.71 -18.90 15.12
C ARG A 566 -16.64 -20.11 15.02
N GLY A 567 -16.10 -21.31 15.21
CA GLY A 567 -16.87 -22.56 15.12
C GLY A 567 -17.25 -23.00 13.71
N ARG A 568 -16.66 -22.42 12.66
CA ARG A 568 -16.78 -22.86 11.25
C ARG A 568 -15.40 -23.21 10.70
N LYS A 569 -15.29 -24.32 9.96
CA LYS A 569 -14.00 -24.80 9.40
C LYS A 569 -13.68 -24.24 8.02
N ASN A 570 -14.72 -23.86 7.26
CA ASN A 570 -14.66 -23.51 5.85
C ASN A 570 -15.27 -22.14 5.52
N ILE A 571 -15.63 -21.35 6.54
CA ILE A 571 -16.17 -19.99 6.39
C ILE A 571 -15.19 -19.01 7.04
N PHE A 572 -14.75 -18.03 6.26
CA PHE A 572 -13.80 -16.99 6.64
C PHE A 572 -14.45 -15.62 6.54
N ALA A 573 -13.93 -14.64 7.27
CA ALA A 573 -14.36 -13.25 7.14
C ALA A 573 -13.15 -12.31 7.20
N ILE A 574 -13.14 -11.29 6.34
CA ILE A 574 -11.98 -10.40 6.14
C ILE A 574 -12.40 -8.93 5.95
N GLY A 575 -11.51 -8.02 6.37
CA GLY A 575 -11.76 -6.58 6.33
C GLY A 575 -12.74 -6.11 7.41
N ASP A 576 -13.42 -4.99 7.13
CA ASP A 576 -14.14 -4.19 8.13
C ASP A 576 -15.25 -4.94 8.88
N ILE A 577 -15.82 -5.99 8.28
CA ILE A 577 -16.86 -6.83 8.89
C ILE A 577 -16.38 -7.66 10.09
N THR A 578 -15.07 -7.78 10.31
CA THR A 578 -14.47 -8.63 11.36
C THR A 578 -14.35 -7.91 12.71
N ASN A 579 -14.45 -8.67 13.81
CA ASN A 579 -14.25 -8.16 15.17
C ASN A 579 -12.78 -7.90 15.56
N ILE A 580 -11.83 -8.07 14.63
CA ILE A 580 -10.39 -7.84 14.85
C ILE A 580 -10.19 -6.42 15.38
N LYS A 581 -9.47 -6.31 16.52
CA LYS A 581 -9.13 -5.07 17.23
C LYS A 581 -8.04 -4.27 16.49
N GLU A 582 -8.34 -3.87 15.27
CA GLU A 582 -7.50 -3.04 14.41
C GLU A 582 -8.28 -1.85 13.86
N MET A 583 -7.57 -0.82 13.41
CA MET A 583 -8.20 0.28 12.69
C MET A 583 -8.68 -0.21 11.32
N LYS A 584 -9.96 -0.01 10.98
CA LYS A 584 -10.49 -0.48 9.70
C LYS A 584 -9.95 0.38 8.55
N GLN A 585 -8.99 -0.18 7.80
CA GLN A 585 -8.26 0.48 6.73
C GLN A 585 -8.09 -0.44 5.52
N GLY A 586 -8.11 0.14 4.31
CA GLY A 586 -7.89 -0.62 3.07
C GLY A 586 -6.54 -1.35 2.98
N TYR A 587 -5.50 -0.86 3.66
CA TYR A 587 -4.20 -1.53 3.78
C TYR A 587 -4.31 -2.83 4.61
N LEU A 588 -4.95 -2.77 5.78
CA LEU A 588 -5.14 -3.92 6.66
C LEU A 588 -6.12 -4.93 6.04
N ALA A 589 -7.18 -4.44 5.37
CA ALA A 589 -8.08 -5.27 4.56
C ALA A 589 -7.33 -6.10 3.49
N LYS A 590 -6.32 -5.51 2.81
CA LYS A 590 -5.43 -6.23 1.88
C LYS A 590 -4.51 -7.23 2.59
N LYS A 591 -3.95 -6.88 3.76
CA LYS A 591 -3.10 -7.77 4.57
C LYS A 591 -3.88 -9.01 5.06
N ALA A 592 -5.12 -8.82 5.49
CA ALA A 592 -6.04 -9.91 5.85
C ALA A 592 -6.30 -10.84 4.66
N SER A 593 -6.54 -10.32 3.45
CA SER A 593 -6.69 -11.14 2.24
C SER A 593 -5.47 -11.99 1.92
N ILE A 594 -4.24 -11.52 2.21
CA ILE A 594 -3.01 -12.30 2.01
C ILE A 594 -2.90 -13.42 3.05
N SER A 595 -3.38 -13.17 4.28
CA SER A 595 -3.31 -14.12 5.40
C SER A 595 -4.43 -15.18 5.38
N CYS A 596 -5.46 -14.96 4.57
CA CYS A 596 -6.62 -15.84 4.38
C CYS A 596 -6.43 -16.84 3.22
N CYS A 597 -5.45 -16.61 2.34
CA CYS A 597 -5.05 -17.52 1.26
C CYS A 597 -4.09 -18.60 1.79
#